data_AF-A0A0P9YXQ2-F1
#
_entry.id   AF-A0A0P9YXQ2-F1
#
_cell.length_a   1.000
_cell.length_b   1.000
_cell.length_c   1.000
_cell.angle_alpha   90.00
_cell.angle_beta   90.00
_cell.angle_gamma   90.00
#
_symmetry.space_group_name_H-M   'P 1'
#
loop_
_entity.id
_entity.type
_entity.pdbx_description
1 polymer ?
#
loop_
_entity_poly.entity_id
_entity_poly.type
_entity_poly.pdbx_seq_one_letter_code
_entity_poly.pdbx_strand_id
1 'polypeptide(L)'
;MPDFEEQLRVLEKGWVFSWEELRLFANDIEQVFDCFIVAVDSVDKIRKPIEVDEPPQNCFIALEAFDSHEWIIWSDAPELLNPFSALRELNG
;
A
#
# COMPACT_ATOMS: atom_id res chain seq x y z
N MET A 1 5.38 -10.74 -11.06
CA MET A 1 4.64 -10.73 -12.36
C MET A 1 5.10 -9.52 -13.17
N PRO A 2 6.04 -9.69 -14.11
CA PRO A 2 6.63 -8.56 -14.85
C PRO A 2 5.57 -7.70 -15.56
N ASP A 3 4.56 -8.35 -16.16
CA ASP A 3 3.51 -7.68 -16.92
C ASP A 3 2.62 -6.77 -16.05
N PHE A 4 2.46 -7.09 -14.76
CA PHE A 4 1.61 -6.31 -13.85
C PHE A 4 2.28 -5.00 -13.42
N GLU A 5 3.59 -5.03 -13.14
CA GLU A 5 4.36 -3.82 -12.79
C GLU A 5 4.45 -2.85 -13.96
N GLU A 6 4.69 -3.38 -15.17
CA GLU A 6 4.73 -2.54 -16.37
C GLU A 6 3.37 -1.88 -16.64
N GLN A 7 2.27 -2.60 -16.40
CA GLN A 7 0.92 -2.03 -16.48
C GLN A 7 0.69 -0.93 -15.42
N LEU A 8 1.10 -1.16 -14.17
CA LEU A 8 1.01 -0.15 -13.12
C LEU A 8 1.82 1.12 -13.44
N ARG A 9 2.97 0.98 -14.11
CA ARG A 9 3.82 2.12 -14.49
C ARG A 9 3.14 3.05 -15.49
N VAL A 10 2.33 2.53 -16.40
CA VAL A 10 1.63 3.35 -17.41
C VAL A 10 0.30 3.93 -16.92
N LEU A 11 -0.24 3.43 -15.81
CA LEU A 11 -1.47 3.96 -15.20
C LEU A 11 -1.19 5.26 -14.45
N GLU A 12 -2.06 6.25 -14.67
CA GLU A 12 -1.98 7.58 -14.05
C GLU A 12 -2.18 7.52 -12.52
N LYS A 13 -3.08 6.64 -12.06
CA LYS A 13 -3.51 6.53 -10.65
C LYS A 13 -3.18 5.18 -10.01
N GLY A 14 -2.42 4.32 -10.68
CA GLY A 14 -2.19 2.94 -10.24
C GLY A 14 -3.43 2.04 -10.39
N TRP A 15 -3.51 0.99 -9.59
CA TRP A 15 -4.60 0.01 -9.63
C TRP A 15 -5.54 0.18 -8.44
N VAL A 16 -6.85 0.16 -8.71
CA VAL A 16 -7.88 0.27 -7.67
C VAL A 16 -8.33 -1.14 -7.30
N PHE A 17 -8.21 -1.48 -6.03
CA PHE A 17 -8.65 -2.76 -5.48
C PHE A 17 -9.88 -2.58 -4.60
N SER A 18 -10.80 -3.54 -4.68
CA SER A 18 -11.70 -3.86 -3.57
C SER A 18 -10.94 -4.55 -2.44
N TRP A 19 -11.53 -4.59 -1.25
CA TRP A 19 -10.93 -5.28 -0.11
C TRP A 19 -10.69 -6.78 -0.34
N GLU A 20 -11.57 -7.44 -1.11
CA GLU A 20 -11.41 -8.86 -1.43
C GLU A 20 -10.23 -9.07 -2.39
N GLU A 21 -10.11 -8.24 -3.42
CA GLU A 21 -8.99 -8.31 -4.37
C GLU A 21 -7.66 -7.98 -3.71
N LEU A 22 -7.63 -7.00 -2.79
CA LEU A 22 -6.42 -6.68 -2.02
C LEU A 22 -5.96 -7.86 -1.17
N ARG A 23 -6.89 -8.57 -0.53
CA ARG A 23 -6.55 -9.77 0.26
C ARG A 23 -6.00 -10.90 -0.60
N LEU A 24 -6.55 -11.10 -1.79
CA LEU A 24 -6.01 -12.10 -2.73
C LEU A 24 -4.61 -11.69 -3.18
N PHE A 25 -4.44 -10.43 -3.60
CA PHE A 25 -3.15 -9.87 -3.99
C PHE A 25 -2.09 -10.05 -2.90
N ALA A 26 -2.40 -9.68 -1.65
CA ALA A 26 -1.46 -9.79 -0.53
C ALA A 26 -1.05 -11.24 -0.22
N ASN A 27 -1.95 -12.22 -0.40
CA ASN A 27 -1.62 -13.63 -0.18
C ASN A 27 -0.81 -14.25 -1.33
N ASP A 28 -0.96 -13.74 -2.55
CA ASP A 28 -0.29 -14.24 -3.75
C ASP A 28 1.04 -13.52 -4.04
N ILE A 29 1.45 -12.57 -3.19
CA ILE A 29 2.76 -11.90 -3.28
C ILE A 29 3.87 -12.90 -2.87
N GLU A 30 4.45 -13.56 -3.88
CA GLU A 30 5.64 -14.42 -3.72
C GLU A 30 6.96 -13.69 -4.08
N GLN A 31 6.88 -12.54 -4.75
CA GLN A 31 8.04 -11.77 -5.23
C GLN A 31 8.18 -10.46 -4.46
N VAL A 32 9.41 -9.93 -4.40
CA VAL A 32 9.67 -8.59 -3.86
C VAL A 32 9.06 -7.56 -4.81
N PHE A 33 8.07 -6.81 -4.33
CA PHE A 33 7.44 -5.70 -5.04
C PHE A 33 7.61 -4.46 -4.17
N ASP A 34 8.36 -3.48 -4.65
CA ASP A 34 8.42 -2.17 -4.01
C ASP A 34 7.20 -1.34 -4.46
N CYS A 35 6.17 -1.27 -3.62
CA CYS A 35 4.95 -0.56 -3.94
C CYS A 35 4.22 0.02 -2.73
N PHE A 36 3.41 1.05 -2.99
CA PHE A 36 2.50 1.61 -2.00
C PHE A 36 1.06 1.16 -2.26
N ILE A 37 0.40 0.64 -1.23
CA ILE A 37 -1.04 0.41 -1.17
C ILE A 37 -1.66 1.53 -0.34
N VAL A 38 -2.53 2.34 -0.95
CA VAL A 38 -3.10 3.53 -0.29
C VAL A 38 -4.61 3.41 -0.09
N ALA A 39 -5.08 3.85 1.07
CA ALA A 39 -6.50 4.01 1.35
C ALA A 39 -6.90 5.49 1.15
N VAL A 40 -7.82 5.76 0.23
CA VAL A 40 -8.33 7.11 -0.08
C VAL A 40 -9.86 7.13 0.01
N ASP A 41 -10.47 8.30 0.21
CA ASP A 41 -11.93 8.45 0.21
C ASP A 41 -12.53 8.49 -1.21
N SER A 42 -11.73 8.89 -2.20
CA SER A 42 -12.09 8.89 -3.61
C SER A 42 -10.87 8.58 -4.47
N VAL A 43 -11.10 7.82 -5.55
CA VAL A 43 -10.09 7.48 -6.57
C VAL A 43 -9.46 8.73 -7.18
N ASP A 44 -10.18 9.86 -7.23
CA ASP A 44 -9.66 11.11 -7.77
C ASP A 44 -8.58 11.76 -6.90
N LYS A 45 -8.44 11.34 -5.64
CA LYS A 45 -7.39 11.82 -4.74
C LYS A 45 -6.11 11.00 -4.82
N ILE A 46 -6.12 9.87 -5.54
CA ILE A 46 -4.91 9.08 -5.71
C ILE A 46 -3.90 9.90 -6.49
N ARG A 47 -2.75 10.13 -5.86
CA ARG A 47 -1.58 10.72 -6.50
C ARG A 47 -0.49 9.68 -6.55
N LYS A 48 -0.01 9.42 -7.77
CA LYS A 48 1.15 8.56 -7.97
C LYS A 48 2.40 9.29 -7.44
N PRO A 49 3.21 8.66 -6.58
CA PRO A 49 4.47 9.24 -6.15
C PRO A 49 5.36 9.56 -7.36
N ILE A 50 6.05 10.69 -7.32
CA ILE A 50 7.00 11.10 -8.37
C ILE A 50 8.34 10.36 -8.17
N GLU A 51 8.69 10.08 -6.90
CA GLU A 51 9.87 9.34 -6.48
C GLU A 51 9.46 8.19 -5.54
N VAL A 52 10.27 7.13 -5.50
CA VAL A 52 10.02 5.93 -4.69
C VAL A 52 10.08 6.24 -3.18
N ASP A 53 10.91 7.21 -2.78
CA ASP A 53 11.11 7.57 -1.37
C ASP A 53 10.10 8.62 -0.85
N GLU A 54 9.14 9.07 -1.67
CA GLU A 54 8.15 10.05 -1.24
C GLU A 54 6.88 9.34 -0.73
N PRO A 55 6.52 9.50 0.56
CA PRO A 55 5.31 8.87 1.09
C PRO A 55 4.07 9.39 0.36
N PRO A 56 3.09 8.52 0.04
CA PRO A 56 1.88 8.94 -0.65
C PRO A 56 1.13 10.02 0.14
N GLN A 57 0.69 11.07 -0.56
CA GLN A 57 -0.08 12.17 0.03
C GLN A 57 -1.57 12.03 -0.25
N ASN A 58 -2.41 12.62 0.62
CA ASN A 58 -3.88 12.59 0.55
C ASN A 58 -4.49 11.19 0.71
N CYS A 59 -3.81 10.29 1.41
CA CYS A 59 -4.35 9.01 1.83
C CYS A 59 -4.56 8.99 3.34
N PHE A 60 -5.51 8.18 3.80
CA PHE A 60 -5.70 7.91 5.22
C PHE A 60 -4.58 7.03 5.77
N ILE A 61 -4.23 5.99 5.01
CA ILE A 61 -3.19 5.03 5.33
C ILE A 61 -2.45 4.72 4.03
N ALA A 62 -1.13 4.64 4.10
CA ALA A 62 -0.32 4.00 3.07
C ALA A 62 0.43 2.83 3.68
N LEU A 63 0.46 1.72 2.94
CA LEU A 63 1.28 0.56 3.23
C LEU A 63 2.37 0.52 2.19
N GLU A 64 3.60 0.71 2.62
CA GLU A 64 4.77 0.41 1.81
C GLU A 64 5.01 -1.10 1.95
N ALA A 65 4.63 -1.85 0.92
CA ALA A 65 4.88 -3.27 0.84
C ALA A 65 6.18 -3.45 0.06
N PHE A 66 7.13 -4.21 0.64
CA PHE A 66 8.36 -4.62 -0.05
C PHE A 66 8.29 -6.10 -0.45
N ASP A 67 7.85 -6.97 0.45
CA ASP A 67 7.55 -8.38 0.20
C ASP A 67 6.38 -8.85 1.08
N SER A 68 6.10 -10.14 1.17
CA SER A 68 5.01 -10.66 2.01
C SER A 68 5.27 -10.59 3.53
N HIS A 69 6.46 -10.17 3.96
CA HIS A 69 6.90 -10.15 5.37
C HIS A 69 7.23 -8.73 5.87
N GLU A 70 7.71 -7.85 5.01
CA GLU A 70 8.16 -6.49 5.36
C GLU A 70 7.20 -5.42 4.80
N TRP A 71 6.40 -4.86 5.71
CA TRP A 71 5.40 -3.83 5.41
C TRP A 71 5.59 -2.66 6.38
N ILE A 72 5.68 -1.44 5.87
CA ILE A 72 5.71 -0.20 6.67
C ILE A 72 4.37 0.50 6.54
N ILE A 73 3.79 0.91 7.67
CA ILE A 73 2.50 1.60 7.73
C ILE A 73 2.74 3.08 7.96
N TRP A 74 2.17 3.91 7.09
CA TRP A 74 2.22 5.37 7.12
C TRP A 74 0.81 5.93 7.29
N SER A 75 0.68 7.01 8.06
CA SER A 75 -0.58 7.76 8.21
C SER A 75 -0.28 9.17 8.71
N ASP A 76 -0.91 10.17 8.09
CA ASP A 76 -0.94 11.55 8.61
C ASP A 76 -1.88 11.71 9.82
N ALA A 77 -2.68 10.68 10.11
CA ALA A 77 -3.59 10.57 11.25
C ALA A 77 -3.08 9.45 12.19
N PRO A 78 -2.20 9.76 13.16
CA PRO A 78 -1.54 8.76 14.00
C PRO A 78 -2.52 7.90 14.82
N GLU A 79 -3.72 8.40 15.11
CA GLU A 79 -4.78 7.64 15.76
C GLU A 79 -5.22 6.39 14.99
N LEU A 80 -5.06 6.39 13.66
CA LEU A 80 -5.34 5.23 12.80
C LEU A 80 -4.30 4.13 12.96
N LEU A 81 -3.12 4.44 13.51
CA LEU A 81 -2.04 3.48 13.75
C LEU A 81 -2.19 2.73 15.07
N ASN A 82 -3.01 3.24 16.00
CA ASN A 82 -3.21 2.66 17.34
C ASN A 82 -3.67 1.19 17.34
N PRO A 83 -4.54 0.72 16.40
CA PRO A 83 -4.90 -0.69 16.36
C PRO A 83 -3.71 -1.60 15.98
N PHE A 84 -2.73 -1.08 15.24
CA PHE A 84 -1.59 -1.82 14.74
C PHE A 84 -0.44 -1.90 15.76
N SER A 85 -0.33 -0.95 16.69
CA SER A 85 0.65 -1.02 17.77
C SER A 85 0.39 -2.22 18.70
N ALA A 86 -0.88 -2.55 18.96
CA ALA A 86 -1.27 -3.73 19.74
C ALA A 86 -0.91 -5.07 19.06
N LEU A 87 -0.93 -5.12 17.72
CA LEU A 87 -0.51 -6.31 16.96
C LEU A 87 1.00 -6.55 17.04
N ARG A 88 1.78 -5.47 17.20
CA ARG A 88 3.24 -5.54 17.35
C ARG A 88 3.68 -6.16 18.67
N GLU A 89 2.87 -6.00 19.73
CA GLU A 89 3.11 -6.61 21.04
C GLU A 89 2.69 -8.09 21.13
N LEU A 90 1.77 -8.54 20.26
CA LEU A 90 1.29 -9.93 20.22
C LEU A 90 2.20 -10.89 19.43
N ASN A 91 3.08 -10.35 18.58
CA ASN A 91 4.06 -11.12 17.80
C ASN A 91 5.49 -11.06 18.37
N GLY A 92 5.64 -10.54 19.60
CA GLY A 92 6.92 -10.45 20.33
C GLY A 92 7.17 -11.64 21.25
#